data_AF-A0A0A8K7S2-F1
#
_entry.id   AF-A0A0A8K7S2-F1
#
_cell.length_a   1.000
_cell.length_b   1.000
_cell.length_c   1.000
_cell.angle_alpha   90.00
_cell.angle_beta   90.00
_cell.angle_gamma   90.00
#
_symmetry.space_group_name_H-M   'P 1'
#
loop_
_entity.id
_entity.type
_entity.pdbx_description
1 polymer ?
#
loop_
_entity_poly.entity_id
_entity_poly.type
_entity_poly.pdbx_seq_one_letter_code
_entity_poly.pdbx_strand_id
1 'polypeptide(L)'
;MLFLTRDNRHAATCTRQILVAVLALAAALLIRPAIATAEEDAVAAAEEATSADTKQASVAIELNKLEPKGSDCRAYFVIDNKSDKAYETLKLDFILFRPDGIIDQRFAVELAPLKAKKRTVKLFDVASTSCDDVGSFLINDVMECKAGSQDVADCLGDLALSSRTDNALNK
;
A
#
# COMPACT_ATOMS: atom_id res chain seq x y z
N MET A 1 -2.49 -58.50 -5.41
CA MET A 1 -3.66 -58.16 -6.26
C MET A 1 -3.56 -56.69 -6.63
N LEU A 2 -3.50 -56.41 -7.94
CA LEU A 2 -3.72 -55.17 -8.72
C LEU A 2 -3.61 -53.81 -7.98
N PHE A 3 -2.65 -52.91 -8.23
CA PHE A 3 -2.51 -52.01 -9.41
C PHE A 3 -3.79 -51.33 -9.92
N LEU A 4 -3.77 -49.98 -9.93
CA LEU A 4 -4.26 -49.00 -10.95
C LEU A 4 -4.77 -47.74 -10.22
N THR A 5 -4.00 -46.66 -10.07
CA THR A 5 -3.80 -45.53 -11.00
C THR A 5 -5.06 -45.00 -11.70
N ARG A 6 -5.20 -43.65 -11.63
CA ARG A 6 -5.76 -42.76 -12.67
C ARG A 6 -7.29 -42.85 -12.91
N ASP A 7 -8.04 -41.83 -13.34
CA ASP A 7 -7.74 -40.52 -13.91
C ASP A 7 -9.04 -39.67 -13.95
N ASN A 8 -8.87 -38.36 -14.14
CA ASN A 8 -9.64 -37.45 -14.99
C ASN A 8 -11.18 -37.60 -15.09
N ARG A 9 -11.88 -36.54 -14.68
CA ARG A 9 -13.03 -35.99 -15.43
C ARG A 9 -13.42 -34.57 -14.98
N HIS A 10 -12.43 -33.67 -14.94
CA HIS A 10 -12.67 -32.26 -15.25
C HIS A 10 -12.77 -32.14 -16.77
N ALA A 11 -13.96 -32.25 -17.36
CA ALA A 11 -14.29 -31.81 -18.74
C ALA A 11 -15.65 -32.36 -19.20
N ALA A 12 -16.78 -32.02 -18.57
CA ALA A 12 -18.08 -32.45 -19.13
C ALA A 12 -19.34 -31.69 -18.67
N THR A 13 -19.27 -30.43 -18.23
CA THR A 13 -20.53 -29.70 -17.95
C THR A 13 -20.44 -28.19 -18.11
N CYS A 14 -19.77 -27.74 -19.16
CA CYS A 14 -20.16 -26.51 -19.85
C CYS A 14 -21.28 -26.90 -20.82
N THR A 15 -22.36 -26.12 -20.95
CA THR A 15 -23.51 -26.31 -21.89
C THR A 15 -24.77 -26.97 -21.31
N ARG A 16 -25.54 -26.25 -20.47
CA ARG A 16 -27.04 -26.31 -20.41
C ARG A 16 -27.54 -25.37 -19.31
N GLN A 17 -28.63 -24.64 -19.57
CA GLN A 17 -29.23 -23.56 -18.76
C GLN A 17 -28.50 -22.23 -19.03
N ILE A 18 -29.02 -21.25 -19.77
CA ILE A 18 -30.38 -20.72 -19.79
C ILE A 18 -30.67 -20.21 -21.23
N LEU A 19 -31.51 -20.93 -21.96
CA LEU A 19 -32.12 -20.51 -23.23
C LEU A 19 -33.61 -20.32 -22.92
N VAL A 20 -34.06 -19.08 -22.74
CA VAL A 20 -35.49 -18.76 -22.61
C VAL A 20 -35.84 -17.67 -23.62
N ALA A 21 -36.69 -18.07 -24.56
CA ALA A 21 -37.65 -17.27 -25.31
C ALA A 21 -37.14 -16.22 -26.30
N VAL A 22 -36.75 -16.69 -27.49
CA VAL A 22 -36.89 -15.95 -28.76
C VAL A 22 -37.99 -16.66 -29.56
N LEU A 23 -39.04 -15.94 -30.00
CA LEU A 23 -39.90 -16.15 -31.19
C LEU A 23 -41.39 -15.84 -30.96
N ALA A 24 -41.82 -14.65 -31.41
CA ALA A 24 -43.12 -14.31 -32.03
C ALA A 24 -43.12 -12.78 -32.23
N LEU A 25 -43.52 -12.14 -33.33
CA LEU A 25 -44.17 -12.50 -34.58
C LEU A 25 -43.91 -11.35 -35.57
N ALA A 26 -44.07 -11.61 -36.86
CA ALA A 26 -43.66 -10.76 -37.98
C ALA A 26 -44.60 -9.57 -38.31
N ALA A 27 -44.00 -8.61 -39.04
CA ALA A 27 -44.54 -7.80 -40.14
C ALA A 27 -45.62 -6.72 -39.86
N ALA A 28 -45.19 -5.45 -39.95
CA ALA A 28 -45.98 -4.39 -40.58
C ALA A 28 -45.05 -3.37 -41.29
N LEU A 29 -45.52 -2.98 -42.46
CA LEU A 29 -44.83 -2.38 -43.59
C LEU A 29 -45.08 -0.85 -43.61
N LEU A 30 -44.04 -0.07 -43.96
CA LEU A 30 -44.03 1.31 -44.50
C LEU A 30 -44.56 2.46 -43.62
N ILE A 31 -43.66 3.42 -43.32
CA ILE A 31 -43.69 4.85 -43.73
C ILE A 31 -42.41 5.51 -43.21
N ARG A 32 -41.59 6.08 -44.10
CA ARG A 32 -40.52 7.02 -43.75
C ARG A 32 -41.13 8.44 -43.69
N PRO A 33 -41.03 9.19 -42.59
CA PRO A 33 -41.07 10.63 -42.68
C PRO A 33 -39.65 11.16 -42.92
N ALA A 34 -39.56 12.04 -43.91
CA ALA A 34 -38.44 12.92 -44.14
C ALA A 34 -38.50 14.12 -43.18
N ILE A 35 -37.36 14.84 -43.10
CA ILE A 35 -37.18 16.22 -42.63
C ILE A 35 -36.89 16.38 -41.14
N ALA A 36 -35.63 16.70 -40.80
CA ALA A 36 -35.20 18.07 -40.48
C ALA A 36 -33.74 18.04 -40.02
N THR A 37 -32.90 18.87 -40.63
CA THR A 37 -31.56 19.21 -40.14
C THR A 37 -31.71 20.01 -38.84
N ALA A 38 -31.20 19.46 -37.73
CA ALA A 38 -30.91 20.24 -36.54
C ALA A 38 -29.38 20.40 -36.48
N GLU A 39 -28.94 21.66 -36.46
CA GLU A 39 -27.57 22.08 -36.18
C GLU A 39 -27.24 21.66 -34.74
N GLU A 40 -26.32 20.71 -34.59
CA GLU A 40 -25.82 20.30 -33.27
C GLU A 40 -24.62 21.18 -32.94
N ASP A 41 -24.90 22.21 -32.14
CA ASP A 41 -23.93 23.11 -31.55
C ASP A 41 -22.89 22.28 -30.78
N ALA A 42 -21.68 22.20 -31.32
CA ALA A 42 -20.58 21.45 -30.76
C ALA A 42 -20.04 22.19 -29.52
N VAL A 43 -20.61 21.87 -28.35
CA VAL A 43 -20.02 22.29 -27.07
C VAL A 43 -18.78 21.45 -26.82
N ALA A 44 -17.63 22.02 -27.18
CA ALA A 44 -16.31 21.51 -26.82
C ALA A 44 -16.20 21.45 -25.29
N ALA A 45 -16.37 20.25 -24.73
CA ALA A 45 -16.00 19.96 -23.35
C ALA A 45 -14.47 20.00 -23.26
N ALA A 46 -13.94 21.11 -22.73
CA ALA A 46 -12.56 21.19 -22.30
C ALA A 46 -12.38 20.25 -21.10
N GLU A 47 -11.77 19.10 -21.32
CA GLU A 47 -11.19 18.31 -20.24
C GLU A 47 -10.02 19.10 -19.67
N GLU A 48 -10.27 19.84 -18.57
CA GLU A 48 -9.20 20.33 -17.72
C GLU A 48 -8.50 19.11 -17.09
N ALA A 49 -7.39 18.71 -17.71
CA ALA A 49 -6.43 17.83 -17.10
C ALA A 49 -5.87 18.50 -15.84
N THR A 50 -6.52 18.27 -14.70
CA THR A 50 -5.93 18.52 -13.39
C THR A 50 -4.69 17.63 -13.30
N SER A 51 -3.52 18.26 -13.45
CA SER A 51 -2.24 17.65 -13.07
C SER A 51 -2.32 17.31 -11.59
N ALA A 52 -2.51 16.03 -11.27
CA ALA A 52 -2.30 15.52 -9.93
C ALA A 52 -0.81 15.68 -9.61
N ASP A 53 -0.46 16.78 -8.95
CA ASP A 53 0.85 16.98 -8.35
C ASP A 53 1.04 15.86 -7.33
N THR A 54 1.77 14.83 -7.73
CA THR A 54 2.01 13.67 -6.88
C THR A 54 2.98 14.13 -5.80
N LYS A 55 2.44 14.59 -4.68
CA LYS A 55 3.19 15.09 -3.53
C LYS A 55 4.28 14.08 -3.18
N GLN A 56 5.53 14.43 -3.44
CA GLN A 56 6.64 13.54 -3.20
C GLN A 56 6.87 13.42 -1.69
N ALA A 57 6.88 12.19 -1.18
CA ALA A 57 7.11 11.91 0.23
C ALA A 57 8.40 12.57 0.74
N SER A 58 8.30 13.24 1.89
CA SER A 58 9.34 14.12 2.40
C SER A 58 10.41 13.38 3.22
N VAL A 59 10.02 12.29 3.87
CA VAL A 59 10.90 11.43 4.68
C VAL A 59 10.73 9.98 4.24
N ALA A 60 11.81 9.34 3.81
CA ALA A 60 11.81 7.91 3.52
C ALA A 60 12.39 7.12 4.70
N ILE A 61 11.75 6.01 5.08
CA ILE A 61 12.17 5.11 6.16
C ILE A 61 12.33 3.71 5.55
N GLU A 62 13.55 3.18 5.65
CA GLU A 62 13.91 1.87 5.14
C GLU A 62 14.24 0.94 6.30
N LEU A 63 13.56 -0.20 6.41
CA LEU A 63 14.05 -1.33 7.20
C LEU A 63 15.22 -1.96 6.43
N ASN A 64 16.43 -1.80 6.93
CA ASN A 64 17.64 -2.12 6.17
C ASN A 64 18.24 -3.48 6.55
N LYS A 65 18.24 -3.81 7.84
CA LYS A 65 18.84 -5.04 8.37
C LYS A 65 18.16 -5.42 9.69
N LEU A 66 18.01 -6.72 9.90
CA LEU A 66 17.78 -7.34 11.21
C LEU A 66 19.05 -8.10 11.62
N GLU A 67 19.46 -7.97 12.88
CA GLU A 67 20.64 -8.65 13.42
C GLU A 67 20.33 -9.29 14.78
N PRO A 68 20.58 -10.60 14.95
CA PRO A 68 20.45 -11.24 16.25
C PRO A 68 21.34 -10.58 17.30
N LYS A 69 20.78 -10.28 18.48
CA LYS A 69 21.50 -9.68 19.59
C LYS A 69 21.09 -10.31 20.92
N GLY A 70 21.65 -11.48 21.21
CA GLY A 70 21.27 -12.25 22.40
C GLY A 70 19.83 -12.76 22.26
N SER A 71 18.97 -12.44 23.23
CA SER A 71 17.52 -12.72 23.16
C SER A 71 16.71 -11.68 22.38
N ASP A 72 17.37 -10.60 21.93
CA ASP A 72 16.72 -9.47 21.27
C ASP A 72 17.03 -9.48 19.77
N CYS A 73 16.20 -8.79 19.00
CA CYS A 73 16.45 -8.53 17.59
C CYS A 73 16.79 -7.07 17.39
N ARG A 74 17.95 -6.79 16.81
CA ARG A 74 18.35 -5.42 16.47
C ARG A 74 17.86 -5.06 15.08
N ALA A 75 16.98 -4.07 14.99
CA ALA A 75 16.50 -3.51 13.73
C ALA A 75 17.29 -2.26 13.35
N TYR A 76 17.78 -2.23 12.11
CA TYR A 76 18.48 -1.11 11.50
C TYR A 76 17.53 -0.38 10.57
N PHE A 77 17.25 0.88 10.88
CA PHE A 77 16.47 1.75 10.02
C PHE A 77 17.36 2.80 9.37
N VAL A 78 17.14 3.05 8.09
CA VAL A 78 17.75 4.15 7.38
C VAL A 78 16.67 5.17 7.05
N ILE A 79 16.85 6.38 7.55
CA ILE A 79 15.93 7.49 7.39
C ILE A 79 16.57 8.50 6.46
N ASP A 80 15.92 8.80 5.35
CA ASP A 80 16.35 9.79 4.38
C ASP A 80 15.38 10.97 4.39
N ASN A 81 15.77 12.04 5.08
CA ASN A 81 15.01 13.28 5.08
C ASN A 81 15.35 14.06 3.80
N LYS A 82 14.45 13.99 2.82
CA LYS A 82 14.58 14.65 1.52
C LYS A 82 14.07 16.09 1.54
N SER A 83 13.45 16.52 2.62
CA SER A 83 12.92 17.87 2.78
C SER A 83 14.01 18.88 3.20
N ASP A 84 13.67 20.16 3.09
CA ASP A 84 14.46 21.28 3.62
C ASP A 84 14.20 21.53 5.12
N LYS A 85 13.27 20.78 5.74
CA LYS A 85 12.96 20.88 7.16
C LYS A 85 13.90 20.00 7.97
N ALA A 86 14.37 20.50 9.11
CA ALA A 86 14.95 19.66 10.14
C ALA A 86 13.82 19.21 11.09
N TYR A 87 13.69 17.90 11.29
CA TYR A 87 12.73 17.34 12.24
C TYR A 87 13.42 17.19 13.59
N GLU A 88 12.90 17.87 14.61
CA GLU A 88 13.37 17.74 16.00
C GLU A 88 12.62 16.63 16.74
N THR A 89 11.46 16.23 16.24
CA THR A 89 10.68 15.10 16.77
C THR A 89 10.03 14.35 15.60
N LEU A 90 10.17 13.03 15.60
CA LEU A 90 9.46 12.10 14.73
C LEU A 90 9.28 10.81 15.52
N LYS A 91 8.27 10.81 16.38
CA LYS A 91 7.92 9.69 17.25
C LYS A 91 6.82 8.87 16.60
N LEU A 92 7.12 7.62 16.29
CA LEU A 92 6.24 6.70 15.59
C LEU A 92 5.73 5.62 16.54
N ASP A 93 4.49 5.20 16.31
CA ASP A 93 3.87 4.06 16.97
C ASP A 93 4.02 2.82 16.09
N PHE A 94 4.85 1.87 16.51
CA PHE A 94 5.12 0.63 15.78
C PHE A 94 4.33 -0.54 16.34
N ILE A 95 3.88 -1.41 15.46
CA ILE A 95 3.37 -2.75 15.74
C ILE A 95 4.30 -3.76 15.09
N LEU A 96 4.77 -4.71 15.87
CA LEU A 96 5.46 -5.88 15.37
C LEU A 96 4.48 -7.04 15.22
N PHE A 97 4.45 -7.64 14.05
CA PHE A 97 3.76 -8.90 13.80
C PHE A 97 4.77 -10.04 13.72
N ARG A 98 4.41 -11.20 14.27
CA ARG A 98 5.11 -12.47 14.09
C ARG A 98 4.88 -13.02 12.66
N PRO A 99 5.63 -14.04 12.22
CA PRO A 99 5.48 -14.63 10.88
C PRO A 99 4.09 -15.20 10.59
N ASP A 100 3.31 -15.55 11.63
CA ASP A 100 1.93 -16.01 11.51
C ASP A 100 0.90 -14.87 11.39
N GLY A 101 1.36 -13.61 11.37
CA GLY A 101 0.51 -12.42 11.26
C GLY A 101 -0.15 -12.00 12.58
N ILE A 102 0.21 -12.60 13.72
CA ILE A 102 -0.27 -12.19 15.04
C ILE A 102 0.64 -11.09 15.60
N ILE A 103 0.04 -10.10 16.26
CA ILE A 103 0.79 -9.05 16.95
C ILE A 103 1.67 -9.67 18.04
N ASP A 104 2.96 -9.38 17.99
CA ASP A 104 3.92 -9.68 19.05
C ASP A 104 3.84 -8.61 20.14
N GLN A 105 4.07 -7.35 19.73
CA GLN A 105 4.16 -6.20 20.63
C GLN A 105 3.92 -4.87 19.91
N ARG A 106 3.60 -3.85 20.70
CA ARG A 106 3.46 -2.45 20.28
C ARG A 106 4.48 -1.59 21.03
N PHE A 107 5.20 -0.73 20.33
CA PHE A 107 6.20 0.13 20.95
C PHE A 107 6.36 1.46 20.20
N ALA A 108 6.76 2.50 20.92
CA ALA A 108 7.04 3.81 20.36
C ALA A 108 8.53 3.98 20.03
N VAL A 109 8.83 4.58 18.88
CA VAL A 109 10.21 4.80 18.40
C VAL A 109 10.41 6.26 18.04
N GLU A 110 11.45 6.89 18.60
CA GLU A 110 11.88 8.24 18.23
C GLU A 110 12.98 8.18 17.16
N LEU A 111 12.66 8.63 15.94
CA LEU A 111 13.60 8.63 14.81
C LEU A 111 14.42 9.92 14.72
N ALA A 112 13.91 11.03 15.25
CA ALA A 112 14.61 12.31 15.24
C ALA A 112 15.79 12.35 16.23
N PRO A 113 16.69 13.35 16.18
CA PRO A 113 16.72 14.46 15.22
C PRO A 113 17.04 14.02 13.79
N LEU A 114 16.35 14.59 12.80
CA LEU A 114 16.62 14.41 11.37
C LEU A 114 16.99 15.76 10.73
N LYS A 115 18.27 15.95 10.41
CA LYS A 115 18.71 17.14 9.69
C LYS A 115 18.09 17.20 8.29
N ALA A 116 17.84 18.42 7.80
CA ALA A 116 17.40 18.65 6.43
C ALA A 116 18.39 18.02 5.42
N LYS A 117 17.85 17.46 4.33
CA LYS A 117 18.63 16.84 3.24
C LYS A 117 19.69 15.84 3.71
N LYS A 118 19.38 15.07 4.76
CA LYS A 118 20.34 14.13 5.37
C LYS A 118 19.77 12.74 5.53
N ARG A 119 20.59 11.76 5.12
CA ARG A 119 20.43 10.34 5.41
C ARG A 119 21.05 10.00 6.77
N THR A 120 20.27 9.36 7.63
CA THR A 120 20.59 9.00 9.02
C THR A 120 20.30 7.51 9.23
N VAL A 121 21.12 6.84 10.04
CA VAL A 121 20.87 5.45 10.47
C VAL A 121 20.48 5.45 11.93
N LYS A 122 19.44 4.69 12.28
CA LYS A 122 18.98 4.46 13.65
C LYS A 122 18.89 2.97 13.89
N LEU A 123 19.19 2.55 15.11
CA LEU A 123 19.14 1.16 15.53
C LEU A 123 18.25 1.06 16.76
N PHE A 124 17.40 0.05 16.78
CA PHE A 124 16.53 -0.24 17.92
C PHE A 124 16.60 -1.73 18.23
N ASP A 125 16.66 -2.06 19.51
CA ASP A 125 16.62 -3.44 19.96
C ASP A 125 15.17 -3.77 20.34
N VAL A 126 14.60 -4.77 19.67
CA VAL A 126 13.30 -5.34 20.00
C VAL A 126 13.53 -6.36 21.11
N ALA A 127 13.20 -5.96 22.32
CA ALA A 127 13.48 -6.76 23.52
C ALA A 127 12.68 -8.07 23.51
N SER A 128 13.32 -9.15 23.96
CA SER A 128 12.70 -10.47 24.11
C SER A 128 12.11 -11.07 22.81
N THR A 129 12.65 -10.69 21.66
CA THR A 129 12.22 -11.19 20.35
C THR A 129 13.41 -11.70 19.55
N SER A 130 13.40 -12.96 19.14
CA SER A 130 14.37 -13.47 18.16
C SER A 130 14.14 -12.80 16.81
N CYS A 131 15.19 -12.57 16.02
CA CYS A 131 15.00 -12.06 14.66
C CYS A 131 14.22 -13.02 13.75
N ASP A 132 14.22 -14.32 14.05
CA ASP A 132 13.43 -15.32 13.33
C ASP A 132 11.92 -15.19 13.65
N ASP A 133 11.57 -14.57 14.78
CA ASP A 133 10.19 -14.32 15.21
C ASP A 133 9.64 -12.97 14.71
N VAL A 134 10.44 -12.22 13.94
CA VAL A 134 9.99 -10.99 13.29
C VAL A 134 9.30 -11.37 11.98
N GLY A 135 8.01 -11.05 11.84
CA GLY A 135 7.25 -11.16 10.60
C GLY A 135 7.29 -9.87 9.79
N SER A 136 6.74 -8.79 10.34
CA SER A 136 6.72 -7.46 9.71
C SER A 136 6.56 -6.34 10.74
N PHE A 137 7.02 -5.14 10.38
CA PHE A 137 6.77 -3.92 11.14
C PHE A 137 5.67 -3.10 10.47
N LEU A 138 4.76 -2.56 11.27
CA LEU A 138 3.73 -1.61 10.86
C LEU A 138 3.93 -0.32 11.66
N ILE A 139 4.00 0.82 10.97
CA ILE A 139 3.85 2.14 11.59
C ILE A 139 2.35 2.40 11.68
N ASN A 140 1.77 2.18 12.85
CA ASN A 140 0.35 2.33 13.09
C ASN A 140 -0.07 3.80 13.16
N ASP A 141 0.78 4.67 13.71
CA ASP A 141 0.50 6.11 13.80
C ASP A 141 1.78 6.94 13.98
N VAL A 142 1.64 8.26 13.87
CA VAL A 142 2.65 9.26 14.26
C VAL A 142 2.22 9.90 15.58
N MET A 143 2.94 9.60 16.65
CA MET A 143 2.63 10.14 17.98
C MET A 143 2.98 11.62 18.11
N GLU A 144 4.14 12.03 17.58
CA GLU A 144 4.59 13.42 17.54
C GLU A 144 5.46 13.65 16.30
N CYS A 145 5.29 14.78 15.62
CA CYS A 145 6.10 15.13 14.46
C CYS A 145 6.26 16.65 14.35
N LYS A 146 7.49 17.11 14.61
CA LYS A 146 7.83 18.53 14.72
C LYS A 146 9.04 18.89 13.88
N ALA A 147 8.91 19.96 13.10
CA ALA A 147 10.03 20.61 12.42
C ALA A 147 10.32 21.94 13.12
N GLY A 148 11.48 22.02 13.79
CA GLY A 148 11.70 23.07 14.79
C GLY A 148 10.65 23.00 15.91
N SER A 149 9.93 24.10 16.15
CA SER A 149 8.85 24.17 17.15
C SER A 149 7.44 23.96 16.57
N GLN A 150 7.32 23.68 15.27
CA GLN A 150 6.04 23.60 14.58
C GLN A 150 5.64 22.15 14.33
N ASP A 151 4.37 21.82 14.60
CA ASP A 151 3.81 20.54 14.22
C ASP A 151 3.70 20.42 12.68
N VAL A 152 4.00 19.23 12.17
CA VAL A 152 3.92 18.93 10.74
C VAL A 152 2.59 18.25 10.44
N ALA A 153 1.76 18.90 9.63
CA ALA A 153 0.49 18.34 9.17
C ALA A 153 0.72 17.11 8.27
N ASP A 154 -0.15 16.10 8.42
CA ASP A 154 -0.15 14.85 7.63
C ASP A 154 1.21 14.14 7.59
N CYS A 155 1.91 14.12 8.74
CA CYS A 155 3.24 13.55 8.81
C CYS A 155 3.27 12.05 8.44
N LEU A 156 2.22 11.29 8.79
CA LEU A 156 2.09 9.87 8.42
C LEU A 156 1.94 9.69 6.90
N GLY A 157 1.10 10.51 6.26
CA GLY A 157 0.92 10.52 4.81
C GLY A 157 2.23 10.79 4.06
N ASP A 158 3.07 11.66 4.63
CA ASP A 158 4.34 12.11 4.05
C ASP A 158 5.52 11.12 4.20
N LEU A 159 5.34 10.00 4.90
CA LEU A 159 6.36 8.95 5.02
C LEU A 159 6.35 8.04 3.79
N ALA A 160 7.52 7.78 3.19
CA ALA A 160 7.71 6.68 2.25
C ALA A 160 8.39 5.51 2.95
N LEU A 161 7.84 4.30 2.82
CA LEU A 161 8.36 3.11 3.48
C LEU A 161 8.96 2.14 2.48
N SER A 162 10.05 1.49 2.86
CA SER A 162 10.67 0.42 2.10
C SER A 162 11.34 -0.60 3.01
N SER A 163 11.65 -1.78 2.47
CA SER A 163 12.47 -2.77 3.16
C SER A 163 13.54 -3.34 2.23
N ARG A 164 14.68 -3.70 2.80
CA ARG A 164 15.74 -4.49 2.17
C ARG A 164 15.88 -5.90 2.77
N THR A 165 15.02 -6.24 3.72
CA THR A 165 14.92 -7.59 4.29
C THR A 165 13.70 -8.29 3.70
N ASP A 166 13.55 -9.59 4.00
CA ASP A 166 12.35 -10.34 3.63
C ASP A 166 11.12 -9.92 4.46
N ASN A 167 11.32 -9.14 5.53
CA ASN A 167 10.28 -8.60 6.39
C ASN A 167 9.78 -7.25 5.86
N ALA A 168 8.46 -7.09 5.80
CA ALA A 168 7.87 -5.85 5.34
C ALA A 168 7.95 -4.72 6.39
N LEU A 169 7.97 -3.49 5.90
CA LEU A 169 7.72 -2.26 6.66
C LEU A 169 6.54 -1.54 6.02
N ASN A 170 5.42 -1.47 6.73
CA ASN A 170 4.15 -0.95 6.24
C ASN A 170 3.67 0.22 7.11
N LYS A 171 2.66 0.96 6.62
CA LYS A 171 1.84 1.92 7.38
C LYS A 171 0.38 1.71 7.01
#